data_AF-X1ED57-F1
#
_entry.id   AF-X1ED57-F1
#
_cell.length_a   1.000
_cell.length_b   1.000
_cell.length_c   1.000
_cell.angle_alpha   90.00
_cell.angle_beta   90.00
_cell.angle_gamma   90.00
#
_symmetry.space_group_name_H-M   'P 1'
#
loop_
_entity.id
_entity.type
_entity.pdbx_description
1 polymer ?
#
loop_
_entity_poly.entity_id
_entity_poly.type
_entity_poly.pdbx_seq_one_letter_code
_entity_poly.pdbx_strand_id
1 'polypeptide(L)' 'DNHIEENGTNVLVELKARYNTDVFILLTKNYLTTNDMEFYGELTEEQYEMYYSLNYLNRIFSVKSENGNSLPYYWVI' A
#
# COMPACT_ATOMS: atom_id res chain seq x y z
N ASP A 1 1.55 -9.31 4.32
CA ASP A 1 0.16 -9.23 4.80
C ASP A 1 -0.07 -7.99 5.63
N ASN A 2 -1.14 -7.26 5.29
CA ASN A 2 -1.87 -6.21 6.02
C ASN A 2 -1.16 -5.34 7.09
N HIS A 3 0.16 -5.22 7.12
CA HIS A 3 0.94 -4.32 7.99
C HIS A 3 0.68 -4.44 9.50
N ILE A 4 0.00 -5.51 9.93
CA ILE A 4 -0.26 -5.80 11.33
C ILE A 4 0.75 -6.85 11.80
N GLU A 5 1.56 -6.51 12.79
CA GLU A 5 2.46 -7.46 13.44
C GLU A 5 1.69 -8.51 14.26
N GLU A 6 2.35 -9.61 14.64
CA GLU A 6 1.74 -10.65 15.48
C GLU A 6 1.18 -10.11 16.82
N ASN A 7 1.75 -9.01 17.32
CA ASN A 7 1.32 -8.34 18.54
C ASN A 7 0.13 -7.36 18.33
N GLY A 8 -0.39 -7.24 17.10
CA GLY A 8 -1.48 -6.33 16.73
C GLY A 8 -1.05 -4.91 16.35
N THR A 9 0.25 -4.61 16.36
CA THR A 9 0.78 -3.29 16.03
C THR A 9 0.65 -3.00 14.54
N ASN A 10 0.09 -1.83 14.22
CA ASN A 10 0.08 -1.33 12.85
C ASN A 10 1.35 -0.51 12.59
N VAL A 11 2.28 -1.10 11.84
CA VAL A 11 3.60 -0.51 11.54
C VAL A 11 3.48 0.86 10.85
N LEU A 12 2.43 1.08 10.07
CA LEU A 12 2.23 2.32 9.34
C LEU A 12 1.77 3.47 10.24
N VAL A 13 0.95 3.17 11.24
CA VAL A 13 0.53 4.15 12.26
C VAL A 13 1.73 4.53 13.12
N GLU A 14 2.58 3.57 13.50
CA GLU A 14 3.84 3.87 14.19
C GLU A 14 4.77 4.75 13.35
N LEU A 15 4.88 4.49 12.05
CA LEU A 15 5.70 5.28 11.14
C LEU A 15 5.22 6.74 11.09
N LYS A 16 3.90 6.95 10.97
CA LYS A 16 3.26 8.28 10.99
C LYS A 16 3.58 9.01 12.29
N ALA A 17 3.44 8.34 13.44
CA ALA A 17 3.71 8.92 14.76
C ALA A 17 5.19 9.24 14.96
N ARG A 18 6.09 8.33 14.57
CA ARG A 18 7.54 8.47 14.74
C ARG A 18 8.11 9.66 13.99
N TYR A 19 7.65 9.89 12.76
CA TYR A 19 8.17 10.95 11.90
C TYR A 19 7.29 12.21 11.88
N ASN A 20 6.14 12.19 12.57
CA ASN A 20 5.16 13.28 12.61
C ASN A 20 4.83 13.81 11.19
N THR A 21 4.62 12.88 10.26
CA THR A 21 4.37 13.16 8.85
C THR A 21 3.34 12.20 8.30
N ASP A 22 2.67 12.58 7.22
CA ASP A 22 1.71 11.72 6.55
C ASP A 22 2.41 10.54 5.86
N VAL A 23 1.78 9.37 5.98
CA VAL A 23 2.24 8.12 5.36
C VAL A 23 1.28 7.76 4.26
N PHE A 24 1.84 7.48 3.09
CA PHE A 24 1.10 7.14 1.89
C PHE A 24 1.50 5.76 1.40
N ILE A 25 0.52 4.99 0.93
CA ILE A 25 0.75 3.70 0.29
C ILE A 25 0.36 3.81 -1.17
N LEU A 26 1.33 3.47 -2.02
CA LEU A 26 1.08 3.18 -3.42
C LEU A 26 0.91 1.66 -3.54
N LEU A 27 -0.32 1.22 -3.71
CA LEU A 27 -0.58 -0.19 -3.95
C LEU A 27 -0.40 -0.43 -5.45
N THR A 28 0.71 -1.04 -5.80
CA THR A 28 0.98 -1.51 -7.16
C THR A 28 0.85 -3.01 -7.17
N LYS A 29 0.30 -3.57 -8.27
CA LYS A 29 0.28 -5.01 -8.44
C LYS A 29 1.68 -5.59 -8.48
N ASN A 30 2.71 -4.80 -8.74
CA ASN A 30 4.07 -5.27 -8.92
C ASN A 30 4.99 -4.73 -7.81
N TYR A 31 5.98 -5.52 -7.37
CA TYR A 31 6.98 -5.05 -6.42
C TYR A 31 8.16 -4.40 -7.14
N LEU A 32 8.61 -3.26 -6.62
CA LEU A 32 9.82 -2.56 -7.06
C LEU A 32 10.84 -2.58 -5.93
N THR A 33 12.09 -2.93 -6.22
CA THR A 33 13.20 -2.79 -5.27
C THR A 33 14.02 -1.55 -5.62
N THR A 34 14.67 -0.96 -4.62
CA THR A 34 15.47 0.26 -4.82
C THR A 34 16.80 0.03 -5.52
N ASN A 35 17.23 -1.23 -5.64
CA ASN A 35 18.56 -1.56 -6.16
C ASN A 35 18.55 -1.83 -7.66
N ASP A 36 17.47 -2.41 -8.17
CA ASP A 36 17.29 -2.69 -9.59
C ASP A 36 15.83 -2.40 -9.93
N MET A 37 15.56 -1.61 -10.98
CA MET A 37 14.20 -1.38 -11.53
C MET A 37 13.61 -2.65 -12.16
N GLU A 38 13.87 -3.81 -11.57
CA GLU A 38 13.38 -5.11 -11.99
C GLU A 38 12.08 -5.44 -11.25
N PHE A 39 11.19 -6.13 -11.97
CA PHE A 39 9.93 -6.62 -11.42
C PHE A 39 10.18 -7.92 -10.67
N TYR A 40 10.04 -7.89 -9.35
CA TYR A 40 10.35 -9.05 -8.49
C TYR A 40 9.15 -9.94 -8.17
N GLY A 41 7.93 -9.48 -8.46
CA GLY A 41 6.72 -10.27 -8.28
C GLY A 41 5.48 -9.40 -8.34
N GLU A 42 4.33 -10.07 -8.31
CA GLU A 42 3.02 -9.42 -8.30
C GLU A 42 2.18 -9.85 -7.10
N LEU A 43 1.39 -8.93 -6.54
CA LEU A 43 0.32 -9.24 -5.61
C LEU A 43 -0.70 -10.14 -6.31
N THR A 44 -1.20 -11.15 -5.61
CA THR A 44 -2.40 -11.85 -6.08
C THR A 44 -3.61 -10.92 -6.01
N GLU A 45 -4.65 -11.20 -6.80
CA GLU A 45 -5.87 -10.38 -6.74
C GLU A 45 -6.53 -10.44 -5.37
N GLU A 46 -6.47 -11.57 -4.68
CA GLU A 46 -6.96 -11.69 -3.30
C GLU A 46 -6.20 -10.74 -2.35
N GLN A 47 -4.87 -10.71 -2.45
CA GLN A 47 -4.05 -9.81 -1.66
C GLN A 47 -4.33 -8.35 -2.01
N TYR A 48 -4.50 -8.03 -3.30
CA TYR A 48 -4.84 -6.68 -3.76
C TYR A 48 -6.21 -6.23 -3.24
N GLU A 49 -7.23 -7.09 -3.34
CA GLU A 49 -8.58 -6.80 -2.85
C GLU A 49 -8.63 -6.64 -1.32
N MET A 50 -7.80 -7.36 -0.57
CA MET A 50 -7.73 -7.21 0.89
C MET A 50 -7.44 -5.76 1.30
N TYR A 51 -6.64 -5.00 0.54
CA TYR A 51 -6.32 -3.61 0.88
C TYR A 51 -7.52 -2.67 0.81
N TYR A 52 -8.54 -2.99 0.02
CA TYR A 52 -9.78 -2.21 0.00
C TYR A 52 -10.62 -2.37 1.27
N SER A 53 -10.35 -3.41 2.07
CA SER A 53 -11.07 -3.70 3.31
C SER A 53 -10.38 -3.18 4.57
N LEU A 54 -9.16 -2.64 4.46
CA LEU A 54 -8.37 -2.19 5.61
C LEU A 54 -8.90 -0.85 6.15
N ASN A 55 -9.42 -0.84 7.37
CA ASN A 55 -10.08 0.30 7.99
C ASN A 55 -9.15 1.47 8.36
N TYR A 56 -7.85 1.22 8.44
CA TYR A 56 -6.82 2.23 8.73
C TYR A 56 -6.25 2.87 7.45
N LEU A 57 -6.78 2.50 6.28
CA LEU A 57 -6.43 3.12 5.00
C LEU A 57 -7.61 3.91 4.47
N ASN A 58 -7.38 5.19 4.19
CA ASN A 58 -8.32 6.01 3.44
C ASN A 58 -7.89 6.07 1.97
N ARG A 59 -8.78 5.69 1.05
CA ARG A 59 -8.50 5.78 -0.39
C ARG A 59 -8.70 7.22 -0.86
N ILE A 60 -7.62 7.88 -1.27
CA ILE A 60 -7.66 9.30 -1.65
C ILE A 60 -7.84 9.46 -3.16
N PHE A 61 -7.09 8.68 -3.95
CA PHE A 61 -7.03 8.87 -5.39
C PHE A 61 -6.74 7.56 -6.11
N SER A 62 -7.07 7.49 -7.40
CA SER A 62 -6.73 6.35 -8.25
C SER A 62 -6.33 6.88 -9.62
N VAL A 63 -5.05 6.74 -10.00
CA VAL A 63 -4.61 7.10 -11.35
C VAL A 63 -4.93 5.93 -12.27
N LYS A 64 -5.64 6.17 -13.37
CA LYS A 64 -5.86 5.15 -14.41
C LYS A 64 -4.97 5.45 -15.61
N SER A 65 -4.11 4.50 -15.98
CA SER A 65 -3.32 4.58 -17.21
C SER A 65 -4.20 4.36 -18.45
N GLU A 66 -3.70 4.76 -19.63
CA GLU A 66 -4.38 4.55 -20.92
C GLU A 66 -4.70 3.07 -21.17
N ASN A 67 -3.90 2.17 -20.60
CA ASN A 67 -4.07 0.71 -20.71
C ASN A 67 -5.06 0.13 -19.69
N GLY A 68 -5.69 0.97 -18.86
CA GLY A 68 -6.70 0.55 -17.89
C GLY A 68 -6.18 0.16 -16.51
N ASN A 69 -4.86 0.10 -16.30
CA ASN A 69 -4.27 -0.17 -14.99
C ASN A 69 -4.53 0.99 -14.03
N SER A 70 -4.94 0.65 -12.81
CA SER A 70 -5.27 1.59 -11.75
C SER A 70 -4.22 1.53 -10.65
N LEU A 71 -3.69 2.68 -10.25
CA LEU A 71 -2.79 2.82 -9.10
C LEU A 71 -3.54 3.52 -7.98
N PRO A 72 -4.20 2.77 -7.07
CA PRO A 72 -4.87 3.36 -5.93
C PRO A 72 -3.85 3.90 -4.93
N TYR A 73 -4.15 5.10 -4.45
CA TYR A 73 -3.35 5.87 -3.52
C TYR A 73 -4.10 5.96 -2.19
N TYR A 74 -3.47 5.45 -1.14
CA TYR A 74 -4.04 5.42 0.20
C TYR A 74 -3.27 6.33 1.15
N TRP A 75 -3.99 6.96 2.07
CA TRP A 75 -3.44 7.66 3.23
C TRP A 75 -3.75 6.85 4.49
N VAL A 76 -2.75 6.74 5.36
CA VAL A 76 -2.88 6.04 6.65
C VAL A 76 -3.55 6.96 7.68
N ILE A 77 -4.71 6.54 8.18
CA ILE A 77 -5.53 7.29 9.14
C ILE A 77 -4.83 7.36 10.50
#